data_AF-A0A7Y4U2S9-F1
#
_entry.id   AF-A0A7Y4U2S9-F1
#
_cell.length_a   1.000
_cell.length_b   1.000
_cell.length_c   1.000
_cell.angle_alpha   90.00
_cell.angle_beta   90.00
_cell.angle_gamma   90.00
#
_symmetry.space_group_name_H-M   'P 1'
#
loop_
_entity.id
_entity.type
_entity.pdbx_description
1 polymer ?
#
loop_
_entity_poly.entity_id
_entity_poly.type
_entity_poly.pdbx_seq_one_letter_code
_entity_poly.pdbx_strand_id
1 'polypeptide(L)' 'MGGKMDQVKGRIKEAAGALTDDESLKREGQMDQVVGKVKETAAKVAAKVKKTVESAADALKNA' A
#
# COMPACT_ATOMS: atom_id res chain seq x y z
N MET A 1 -0.16 6.01 -6.94
CA MET A 1 1.10 6.40 -6.28
C MET A 1 1.01 6.55 -4.75
N GLY A 2 -0.17 6.53 -4.11
CA GLY A 2 -0.30 6.79 -2.67
C GLY A 2 0.40 5.81 -1.72
N GLY A 3 0.33 4.49 -1.96
CA GLY A 3 0.80 3.49 -1.00
C GLY A 3 2.30 3.56 -0.63
N LYS A 4 3.16 3.96 -1.57
CA LYS A 4 4.61 4.13 -1.30
C LYS A 4 4.91 5.38 -0.49
N MET A 5 4.17 6.46 -0.75
CA MET A 5 4.31 7.73 -0.04
C MET A 5 3.86 7.60 1.42
N ASP A 6 2.74 6.89 1.66
CA ASP A 6 2.23 6.60 3.00
C ASP A 6 3.24 5.77 3.81
N GLN A 7 3.92 4.81 3.17
CA GLN A 7 4.93 3.98 3.81
C GLN A 7 6.20 4.75 4.20
N VAL A 8 6.64 5.69 3.36
CA VAL A 8 7.79 6.57 3.67
C VAL A 8 7.43 7.55 4.78
N LYS A 9 6.26 8.18 4.70
CA LYS A 9 5.77 9.11 5.73
C LYS A 9 5.64 8.41 7.09
N GLY A 10 5.13 7.18 7.10
CA GLY A 10 5.02 6.39 8.31
C GLY A 10 6.38 6.07 8.96
N ARG A 11 7.42 5.76 8.16
CA ARG A 11 8.79 5.57 8.68
C ARG A 11 9.37 6.84 9.29
N ILE A 12 9.11 7.99 8.66
CA ILE A 12 9.57 9.29 9.17
C ILE A 12 8.89 9.62 10.51
N LYS A 13 7.56 9.45 10.61
CA LYS A 13 6.83 9.67 11.87
C LYS A 13 7.29 8.72 12.98
N GLU A 14 7.53 7.45 12.64
CA GLU A 14 8.03 6.47 13.60
C GLU A 14 9.41 6.85 14.15
N ALA A 15 10.33 7.23 13.26
CA ALA A 15 11.67 7.69 13.64
C ALA A 15 11.63 8.99 14.45
N ALA A 16 10.78 9.94 14.06
CA ALA A 16 10.59 11.19 14.79
C ALA A 16 10.04 10.93 16.20
N GLY A 17 8.99 10.10 16.33
CA GLY A 17 8.43 9.74 17.63
C GLY A 17 9.40 8.98 18.52
N ALA A 18 10.21 8.08 17.95
CA ALA A 18 11.28 7.40 18.69
C ALA A 18 12.39 8.36 19.14
N LEU A 19 12.69 9.40 18.36
CA LEU A 19 13.71 10.39 18.69
C LEU A 19 13.23 11.40 19.75
N THR A 20 11.95 11.74 19.75
CA THR A 20 11.36 12.72 20.68
C THR A 20 10.64 12.09 21.87
N ASP A 21 10.72 10.76 22.04
CA ASP A 21 9.94 9.99 23.03
C ASP A 21 8.42 10.23 22.94
N ASP A 22 7.92 10.51 21.73
CA ASP A 22 6.50 10.72 21.44
C ASP A 22 5.87 9.41 20.94
N GLU A 23 5.17 8.72 21.85
CA GLU A 23 4.46 7.47 21.54
C GLU A 23 3.35 7.64 20.51
N SER A 24 2.74 8.82 20.42
CA SER A 24 1.66 9.10 19.45
C SER A 24 2.22 9.11 18.04
N LEU A 25 3.30 9.88 17.81
CA LEU A 25 4.01 9.91 16.52
C LEU A 25 4.53 8.53 16.12
N LYS A 26 5.06 7.76 17.09
CA LYS A 26 5.52 6.39 16.86
C LYS A 26 4.40 5.46 16.41
N ARG A 27 3.23 5.53 17.05
CA ARG A 27 2.05 4.72 16.67
C ARG A 27 1.48 5.15 15.32
N GLU A 28 1.38 6.45 15.09
CA GLU A 28 0.84 7.00 13.84
C GLU A 28 1.71 6.57 12.66
N GLY A 29 3.04 6.60 12.84
CA GLY A 29 3.99 6.11 11.85
C GLY A 29 3.83 4.64 11.50
N GLN A 30 3.63 3.78 12.50
CA GLN A 30 3.36 2.35 12.28
C GLN A 30 2.02 2.11 11.58
N MET A 31 0.96 2.83 11.97
CA MET A 31 -0.36 2.72 11.35
C MET A 31 -0.32 3.13 9.88
N ASP A 32 0.34 4.24 9.55
CA ASP A 32 0.52 4.71 8.17
C ASP A 32 1.25 3.66 7.30
N GLN A 33 2.26 2.99 7.84
CA GLN A 33 2.96 1.90 7.15
C GLN A 33 2.05 0.68 6.89
N VAL A 34 1.25 0.28 7.88
CA VAL A 34 0.33 -0.86 7.76
C VAL A 34 -0.74 -0.56 6.71
N VAL A 35 -1.39 0.60 6.80
CA VAL A 35 -2.40 1.03 5.83
C VAL A 35 -1.81 1.09 4.42
N GLY A 36 -0.59 1.61 4.27
CA GLY A 36 0.13 1.62 2.99
C GLY A 36 0.36 0.22 2.42
N LYS A 37 0.82 -0.74 3.23
CA LYS A 37 1.02 -2.14 2.81
C LYS A 37 -0.29 -2.84 2.42
N VAL A 38 -1.37 -2.61 3.18
CA VAL A 38 -2.69 -3.18 2.88
C VAL A 38 -3.21 -2.65 1.54
N LYS A 39 -3.15 -1.32 1.34
CA LYS A 39 -3.57 -0.69 0.07
C LYS A 39 -2.75 -1.22 -1.12
N GLU A 40 -1.43 -1.36 -0.98
CA GLU A 40 -0.59 -1.90 -2.04
C GLU A 40 -0.95 -3.35 -2.38
N THR A 41 -1.19 -4.17 -1.36
CA THR A 41 -1.54 -5.59 -1.53
C THR A 41 -2.91 -5.73 -2.21
N ALA A 42 -3.91 -4.98 -1.74
CA ALA A 42 -5.24 -4.96 -2.36
C ALA A 42 -5.18 -4.51 -3.83
N ALA A 43 -4.41 -3.45 -4.12
CA ALA A 43 -4.23 -2.97 -5.49
C ALA A 43 -3.54 -4.02 -6.40
N LYS A 44 -2.53 -4.73 -5.89
CA LYS A 44 -1.86 -5.83 -6.63
C LYS A 44 -2.83 -6.97 -6.95
N VAL A 45 -3.66 -7.37 -5.98
CA VAL A 45 -4.66 -8.42 -6.18
C VAL A 45 -5.70 -7.99 -7.21
N ALA A 46 -6.25 -6.78 -7.08
CA ALA A 46 -7.22 -6.23 -8.03
C ALA A 46 -6.64 -6.14 -9.44
N ALA A 47 -5.39 -5.67 -9.59
CA ALA A 47 -4.72 -5.61 -10.89
C ALA A 47 -4.51 -7.00 -11.50
N LYS A 48 -4.17 -8.01 -10.69
CA LYS A 48 -4.00 -9.38 -11.16
C LYS A 48 -5.30 -9.98 -11.67
N VAL A 49 -6.40 -9.78 -10.92
CA VAL A 49 -7.74 -10.22 -11.33
C VAL A 49 -8.15 -9.54 -12.64
N LYS A 50 -8.00 -8.21 -12.71
CA LYS A 50 -8.33 -7.44 -13.92
C LYS A 50 -7.55 -7.95 -15.14
N LYS A 51 -6.23 -8.19 -14.99
CA LYS A 51 -5.39 -8.72 -16.06
C LYS A 51 -5.84 -10.11 -16.54
N THR A 52 -6.23 -11.00 -15.63
CA THR A 52 -6.73 -12.34 -15.99
C THR A 52 -8.05 -12.24 -16.75
N VAL A 53 -8.96 -11.38 -16.30
CA VAL A 53 -10.26 -11.17 -16.98
C VAL A 53 -10.06 -10.54 -18.36
N GLU A 54 -9.19 -9.53 -18.48
CA GLU A 54 -8.84 -8.93 -19.77
C GLU A 54 -8.24 -9.98 -20.72
N SER A 55 -7.29 -10.78 -20.25
CA SER A 55 -6.67 -11.84 -21.06
C SER A 55 -7.68 -12.89 -21.55
N ALA A 56 -8.65 -13.26 -20.70
CA ALA A 56 -9.72 -14.18 -21.08
C ALA A 56 -10.69 -13.55 -22.09
N ALA A 57 -11.04 -12.27 -21.91
CA ALA A 57 -11.89 -11.54 -22.84
C ALA A 57 -11.22 -11.35 -24.21
N ASP A 58 -9.92 -11.04 -24.24
CA ASP A 58 -9.14 -10.92 -25.48
C ASP A 58 -9.04 -12.26 -26.22
N ALA A 59 -8.89 -13.38 -25.49
CA ALA A 59 -8.87 -14.72 -26.08
C ALA A 59 -10.23 -15.10 -26.70
N LEU A 60 -11.35 -14.73 -26.06
CA LEU A 60 -12.69 -14.94 -26.61
C LEU A 60 -13.01 -14.04 -27.80
N LYS A 61 -12.41 -12.85 -27.87
CA LYS A 61 -12.66 -11.89 -28.96
C LYS A 61 -11.90 -12.23 -30.25
N ASN A 62 -10.83 -13.02 -30.15
CA ASN A 62 -10.02 -13.48 -31.28
C ASN A 62 -10.32 -14.94 -31.70
N ALA A 63 -11.27 -15.61 -31.04
CA ALA A 63 -11.80 -16.92 -31.41
C ALA A 63 -13.13 -16.75 -32.15
#